data_AF-A0A6L7TI71-F1
#
_entry.id   AF-A0A6L7TI71-F1
#
_cell.length_a   1.000
_cell.length_b   1.000
_cell.length_c   1.000
_cell.angle_alpha   90.00
_cell.angle_beta   90.00
_cell.angle_gamma   90.00
#
_symmetry.space_group_name_H-M   'P 1'
#
loop_
_entity.id
_entity.type
_entity.pdbx_description
1 polymer ?
#
loop_
_entity_poly.entity_id
_entity_poly.type
_entity_poly.pdbx_seq_one_letter_code
_entity_poly.pdbx_strand_id
1 'polypeptide(L)'
;MSTPLVQVEPVYSVDIPVGHKSCTVMVLPNNELRLYIANCLRKKNTREDRSEILYVSSNIELYWEEHSYVEALYDCVQHTLQVRVNQQIVFEQNIR
;
A
#
# COMPACT_ATOMS: atom_id res chain seq x y z
N MET A 1 -2.99 9.31 29.17
CA MET A 1 -2.25 8.06 28.95
C MET A 1 -2.41 7.71 27.48
N SER A 2 -1.36 7.81 26.67
CA SER A 2 -1.43 7.44 25.26
C SER A 2 -1.38 5.93 25.16
N THR A 3 -2.41 5.32 24.57
CA THR A 3 -2.43 3.89 24.26
C THR A 3 -1.18 3.55 23.45
N PRO A 4 -0.38 2.55 23.83
CA PRO A 4 0.74 2.14 23.01
C PRO A 4 0.21 1.73 21.64
N LEU A 5 0.80 2.28 20.57
CA LEU A 5 0.54 1.80 19.22
C LEU A 5 0.99 0.35 19.19
N VAL A 6 0.06 -0.59 19.25
CA VAL A 6 0.34 -1.99 19.01
C VAL A 6 0.92 -2.07 17.59
N GLN A 7 2.21 -2.40 17.48
CA GLN A 7 2.80 -2.77 16.20
C GLN A 7 2.16 -4.08 15.78
N VAL A 8 1.17 -3.99 14.90
CA VAL A 8 0.56 -5.16 14.27
C VAL A 8 1.49 -5.58 13.13
N GLU A 9 2.02 -6.80 13.20
CA GLU A 9 2.82 -7.36 12.11
C GLU A 9 1.96 -7.50 10.85
N PRO A 10 2.47 -7.11 9.67
CA PRO A 10 1.75 -7.26 8.42
C PRO A 10 1.63 -8.74 8.04
N VAL A 11 0.49 -9.11 7.47
CA VAL A 11 0.31 -10.42 6.80
C VAL A 11 1.21 -10.48 5.58
N TYR A 12 1.33 -9.36 4.88
CA TYR A 12 2.18 -9.23 3.72
C TYR A 12 2.74 -7.81 3.60
N SER A 13 3.99 -7.71 3.19
CA SER A 13 4.67 -6.44 2.92
C SER A 13 5.49 -6.59 1.65
N VAL A 14 5.38 -5.61 0.76
CA VAL A 14 6.20 -5.54 -0.45
C VAL A 14 6.79 -4.15 -0.60
N ASP A 15 8.10 -4.11 -0.88
CA ASP A 15 8.82 -2.89 -1.22
C ASP A 15 8.93 -2.77 -2.73
N ILE A 16 8.49 -1.62 -3.24
CA ILE A 16 8.49 -1.26 -4.65
C ILE A 16 9.42 -0.05 -4.82
N PRO A 17 10.47 -0.17 -5.65
CA PRO A 17 11.30 0.98 -6.00
C PRO A 17 10.53 1.93 -6.93
N VAL A 18 10.55 3.23 -6.61
CA VAL A 18 9.97 4.28 -7.47
C VAL A 18 10.98 5.41 -7.60
N GLY A 19 11.78 5.36 -8.67
CA GLY A 19 12.95 6.22 -8.81
C GLY A 19 13.93 6.03 -7.65
N HIS A 20 14.24 7.12 -6.94
CA HIS A 20 15.09 7.10 -5.73
C HIS A 20 14.31 6.97 -4.42
N LYS A 21 12.97 6.83 -4.46
CA LYS A 21 12.15 6.62 -3.26
C LYS A 21 11.77 5.16 -3.12
N SER A 22 11.70 4.72 -1.86
CA SER A 22 11.07 3.44 -1.50
C SER A 22 9.58 3.65 -1.26
N CYS A 23 8.79 2.74 -1.81
CA CYS A 23 7.37 2.64 -1.52
C CYS A 23 7.08 1.27 -0.92
N THR A 24 6.42 1.24 0.25
CA THR A 24 6.09 -0.02 0.91
C THR A 24 4.57 -0.15 0.98
N VAL A 25 4.07 -1.28 0.49
CA VAL A 25 2.64 -1.62 0.58
C VAL A 25 2.50 -2.75 1.59
N MET A 26 1.61 -2.55 2.57
CA MET A 26 1.36 -3.52 3.64
C MET A 26 -0.12 -3.89 3.68
N VAL A 27 -0.38 -5.18 3.84
CA VAL A 27 -1.70 -5.72 4.20
C VAL A 27 -1.63 -6.24 5.62
N LEU A 28 -2.49 -5.69 6.49
CA LEU A 28 -2.59 -6.10 7.90
C LEU A 28 -3.67 -7.15 8.14
N PRO A 29 -3.60 -7.90 9.27
CA PRO A 29 -4.56 -8.94 9.61
C PRO A 29 -6.02 -8.49 9.71
N ASN A 30 -6.26 -7.20 9.99
CA ASN A 30 -7.58 -6.59 10.06
C ASN A 30 -8.14 -6.15 8.69
N ASN A 31 -7.56 -6.61 7.57
CA ASN A 31 -7.85 -6.11 6.23
C ASN A 31 -7.68 -4.59 6.15
N GLU A 32 -6.52 -4.13 6.59
CA GLU A 32 -6.08 -2.75 6.38
C GLU A 32 -4.97 -2.75 5.34
N LEU A 33 -5.16 -1.98 4.28
CA LEU A 33 -4.16 -1.72 3.25
C LEU A 33 -3.48 -0.41 3.56
N ARG A 34 -2.14 -0.40 3.65
CA ARG A 34 -1.34 0.79 3.91
C ARG A 34 -0.32 1.02 2.80
N LEU A 35 -0.15 2.29 2.47
CA LEU A 35 0.86 2.79 1.54
C LEU A 35 1.82 3.71 2.27
N TYR A 36 3.09 3.33 2.31
CA TYR A 36 4.17 4.12 2.87
C TYR A 36 5.06 4.64 1.74
N ILE A 37 5.58 5.85 1.92
CA ILE A 37 6.64 6.42 1.07
C ILE A 37 7.75 6.86 1.99
N ALA A 38 8.97 6.39 1.76
CA ALA A 38 10.14 6.69 2.59
C ALA A 38 9.84 6.48 4.10
N ASN A 39 9.26 5.31 4.43
CA ASN A 39 8.86 4.90 5.79
C ASN A 39 7.78 5.77 6.48
N CYS A 40 7.18 6.72 5.76
CA CYS A 40 6.08 7.53 6.26
C CYS A 40 4.74 7.03 5.71
N LEU A 41 3.76 6.80 6.60
CA LEU A 41 2.40 6.42 6.18
C LEU A 41 1.79 7.56 5.39
N ARG A 42 1.41 7.29 4.13
CA ARG A 42 0.80 8.29 3.24
C ARG A 42 -0.69 8.09 3.10
N LYS A 43 -1.12 6.85 2.92
CA LYS A 43 -2.53 6.48 2.82
C LYS A 43 -2.77 5.14 3.50
N LYS A 44 -3.99 4.98 4.00
CA LYS A 44 -4.51 3.71 4.47
C LYS A 44 -5.97 3.57 4.08
N ASN A 45 -6.42 2.35 3.93
CA ASN A 45 -7.82 2.00 3.72
C ASN A 45 -8.13 0.76 4.55
N THR A 46 -9.21 0.81 5.33
CA THR A 46 -9.67 -0.28 6.19
C THR A 46 -11.01 -0.79 5.67
N ARG A 47 -11.28 -2.08 5.84
CA ARG A 47 -12.53 -2.73 5.41
C ARG A 47 -13.79 -2.29 6.18
N GLU A 48 -13.82 -1.11 6.78
CA GLU A 48 -15.02 -0.61 7.47
C GLU A 48 -16.22 -0.45 6.51
N ASP A 49 -15.94 -0.24 5.21
CA ASP A 49 -16.94 0.02 4.18
C ASP A 49 -17.57 -1.23 3.53
N ARG A 50 -17.42 -2.44 4.11
CA ARG A 50 -17.86 -3.73 3.53
C ARG A 50 -17.33 -4.05 2.12
N SER A 51 -16.49 -3.18 1.55
CA SER A 51 -15.88 -3.41 0.24
C SER A 51 -15.00 -4.65 0.27
N GLU A 52 -15.12 -5.46 -0.76
CA GLU A 52 -14.23 -6.61 -1.00
C GLU A 52 -12.88 -6.17 -1.56
N ILE A 53 -12.80 -4.94 -2.08
CA ILE A 53 -11.59 -4.33 -2.63
C ILE A 53 -11.15 -3.15 -1.76
N LEU A 54 -9.89 -3.15 -1.33
CA LEU A 54 -9.24 -2.00 -0.71
C LEU A 54 -8.34 -1.34 -1.75
N TYR A 55 -8.37 0.00 -1.78
CA TYR A 55 -7.56 0.78 -2.70
C TYR A 55 -6.92 1.96 -1.99
N VAL A 56 -5.64 2.19 -2.28
CA VAL A 56 -4.87 3.36 -1.86
C VAL A 56 -3.98 3.83 -3.00
N SER A 57 -3.76 5.13 -3.10
CA SER A 57 -2.85 5.69 -4.09
C SER A 57 -2.16 6.95 -3.61
N SER A 58 -1.00 7.25 -4.16
CA SER A 58 -0.28 8.49 -3.90
C SER A 58 0.51 8.92 -5.11
N ASN A 59 0.53 10.23 -5.33
CA ASN A 59 1.55 10.87 -6.13
C ASN A 59 2.86 10.95 -5.33
N ILE A 60 3.99 10.80 -6.00
CA ILE A 60 5.35 10.85 -5.46
C ILE A 60 6.16 11.84 -6.29
N GLU A 61 6.51 12.98 -5.70
CA GLU A 61 7.51 13.91 -6.23
C GLU A 61 8.90 13.29 -6.16
N LEU A 62 9.50 12.98 -7.30
CA LEU A 62 10.87 12.50 -7.37
C LEU A 62 11.80 13.71 -7.44
N TYR A 63 11.71 14.49 -8.50
CA TYR A 63 12.47 15.72 -8.70
C TYR A 63 11.51 16.89 -8.97
N TRP A 64 12.06 18.09 -9.17
CA TRP A 64 11.27 19.22 -9.62
C TRP A 64 10.50 18.85 -10.90
N GLU A 65 9.17 18.94 -10.85
CA GLU A 65 8.22 18.58 -11.91
C GLU A 65 8.17 17.09 -12.31
N GLU A 66 9.07 16.23 -11.81
CA GLU A 66 9.04 14.79 -12.05
C GLU A 66 8.24 14.07 -10.96
N HIS A 67 7.16 13.40 -11.37
CA HIS A 67 6.28 12.68 -10.47
C HIS A 67 6.04 11.26 -10.93
N SER A 68 5.82 10.35 -9.98
CA SER A 68 5.26 9.03 -10.24
C SER A 68 4.00 8.82 -9.42
N TYR A 69 3.08 8.01 -9.93
CA TYR A 69 1.84 7.67 -9.28
C TYR A 69 1.88 6.20 -8.86
N VAL A 70 1.69 5.93 -7.58
CA VAL A 70 1.62 4.56 -7.05
C VAL A 70 0.19 4.26 -6.66
N GLU A 71 -0.27 3.08 -7.04
CA GLU A 71 -1.59 2.55 -6.73
C GLU A 71 -1.43 1.15 -6.15
N ALA A 72 -2.12 0.87 -5.05
CA ALA A 72 -2.22 -0.48 -4.51
C ALA A 72 -3.69 -0.85 -4.36
N LEU A 73 -4.03 -2.04 -4.86
CA LEU A 73 -5.35 -2.65 -4.80
C LEU A 73 -5.20 -4.01 -4.13
N TYR A 74 -5.99 -4.25 -3.09
CA TYR A 74 -6.07 -5.54 -2.42
C TYR A 74 -7.49 -6.09 -2.50
N ASP A 75 -7.64 -7.21 -3.19
CA ASP A 75 -8.88 -8.00 -3.21
C ASP A 75 -8.89 -8.92 -1.98
N CYS A 76 -9.79 -8.64 -1.04
CA CYS A 76 -9.95 -9.37 0.22
C CYS A 76 -10.57 -10.76 0.03
N VAL A 77 -11.26 -11.01 -1.09
CA VAL A 77 -11.92 -12.29 -1.38
C VAL A 77 -10.95 -13.23 -2.10
N GLN A 78 -10.25 -12.71 -3.10
CA GLN A 78 -9.25 -13.46 -3.85
C GLN A 78 -7.89 -13.49 -3.16
N HIS A 79 -7.67 -12.66 -2.14
CA HIS A 79 -6.37 -12.44 -1.49
C HIS A 79 -5.28 -12.02 -2.47
N THR A 80 -5.65 -11.22 -3.47
CA THR A 80 -4.71 -10.75 -4.50
C THR A 80 -4.33 -9.31 -4.22
N LEU A 81 -3.02 -9.07 -4.08
CA LEU A 81 -2.45 -7.73 -3.98
C LEU A 81 -1.85 -7.35 -5.33
N GLN A 82 -2.29 -6.22 -5.86
CA GLN A 82 -1.77 -5.63 -7.08
C GLN A 82 -1.21 -4.24 -6.77
N VAL A 83 0.00 -3.95 -7.26
CA VAL A 83 0.62 -2.63 -7.16
C VAL A 83 0.98 -2.15 -8.57
N ARG A 84 0.63 -0.90 -8.86
CA ARG A 84 0.92 -0.23 -10.12
C ARG A 84 1.73 1.03 -9.87
N VAL A 85 2.64 1.33 -10.81
CA VAL A 85 3.36 2.59 -10.88
C VAL A 85 3.08 3.18 -12.25
N ASN A 86 2.54 4.40 -12.30
CA ASN A 86 2.12 5.07 -13.54
C ASN A 86 1.25 4.14 -14.42
N GLN A 87 0.25 3.50 -13.80
CA GLN A 87 -0.69 2.55 -14.42
C GLN A 87 -0.07 1.22 -14.88
N GLN A 88 1.26 1.05 -14.80
CA GLN A 88 1.92 -0.21 -15.11
C GLN A 88 1.95 -1.13 -13.89
N ILE A 89 1.53 -2.38 -14.05
CA ILE A 89 1.62 -3.41 -13.01
C ILE A 89 3.10 -3.73 -12.77
N VAL A 90 3.54 -3.52 -11.53
CA VAL A 90 4.91 -3.84 -11.08
C VAL A 90 4.93 -4.99 -10.08
N PHE A 91 3.78 -5.29 -9.48
CA PHE A 91 3.60 -6.41 -8.58
C PHE A 91 2.15 -6.89 -8.65
N GLU A 92 1.96 -8.20 -8.72
CA GLU A 92 0.66 -8.84 -8.63
C GLU A 92 0.86 -10.27 -8.10
N GLN A 93 0.27 -10.57 -6.94
CA GLN A 93 0.41 -11.89 -6.33
C GLN A 93 -0.78 -12.23 -5.44
N ASN A 94 -1.10 -13.52 -5.37
CA ASN A 94 -1.91 -14.07 -4.30
C ASN A 94 -1.08 -14.18 -3.01
N ILE A 95 -1.47 -13.45 -1.97
CA ILE A 95 -0.66 -13.24 -0.75
C ILE A 95 -1.19 -14.01 0.46
N ARG A 96 -1.93 -15.11 0.21
CA ARG A 96 -2.45 -16.00 1.25
C ARG A 96 -1.46 -17.09 1.64
#